data_AF-A0A538CZ19-F1
#
_entry.id   AF-A0A538CZ19-F1
#
_cell.length_a   1.000
_cell.length_b   1.000
_cell.length_c   1.000
_cell.angle_alpha   90.00
_cell.angle_beta   90.00
_cell.angle_gamma   90.00
#
_symmetry.space_group_name_H-M   'P 1'
#
loop_
_entity.id
_entity.type
_entity.pdbx_description
1 polymer ?
#
loop_
_entity_poly.entity_id
_entity_poly.type
_entity_poly.pdbx_seq_one_letter_code
_entity_poly.pdbx_strand_id
1 'polypeptide(L)'
;MPTFCRHGRLEANCPICSKKEQVAPAARTGGRRPATTARSTAGRRPATKAGDLHVRHMARAQDDGYDNWAVPGLRATVEAQRLADEIAFAAARLAQLESDPPGLYAAAAAAGGEEGLWLAFLIAYLAPVEGDEPFAGIAAARTAWATGELPDLEGVPLGPRTGHDPARGLATLTAYRARAQRAGSQAAALAAGEASLNPQRRFDRAFERLSLPGLRRAPRYEFLVVAGRLGLLDVTPSSLLLAADPTDPTVVAAKRILGIGDAINLQRRASELASEAAVPVAALDLGFLNWARPEDDRITAGSASPADPATHERLASVLGIA
;
A
#
# COMPACT_ATOMS: atom_id res chain seq x y z
N MET A 1 22.55 11.43 -28.95
CA MET A 1 21.37 11.82 -28.14
C MET A 1 21.50 11.18 -26.77
N PRO A 2 21.22 11.89 -25.67
CA PRO A 2 21.28 11.28 -24.35
C PRO A 2 20.22 10.17 -24.22
N THR A 3 20.66 8.93 -23.97
CA THR A 3 19.77 7.80 -23.69
C THR A 3 19.33 7.82 -22.23
N PHE A 4 18.02 7.69 -22.03
CA PHE A 4 17.42 7.48 -20.73
C PHE A 4 17.26 5.98 -20.51
N CYS A 5 17.74 5.49 -19.37
CA CYS A 5 17.55 4.10 -18.97
C CYS A 5 16.11 3.83 -18.52
N ARG A 6 15.76 2.55 -18.38
CA ARG A 6 14.49 2.09 -17.76
C ARG A 6 14.22 2.65 -16.36
N HIS A 7 15.20 3.22 -15.69
CA HIS A 7 15.04 3.85 -14.38
C HIS A 7 14.64 5.33 -14.43
N GLY A 8 14.38 5.89 -15.62
CA GLY A 8 13.94 7.29 -15.79
C GLY A 8 15.04 8.34 -15.57
N ARG A 9 16.30 7.93 -15.69
CA ARG A 9 17.49 8.80 -15.58
C ARG A 9 18.37 8.62 -16.81
N LEU A 10 19.18 9.62 -17.12
CA LEU A 10 20.27 9.47 -18.09
C LEU A 10 21.14 8.28 -17.69
N GLU A 11 21.46 7.40 -18.64
CA GLU A 11 22.24 6.17 -18.39
C GLU A 11 23.52 6.44 -17.59
N ALA A 12 24.30 7.45 -18.01
CA ALA A 12 25.54 7.87 -17.36
C ALA A 12 25.39 8.36 -15.91
N ASN A 13 24.19 8.80 -15.50
CA ASN A 13 23.91 9.37 -14.17
C ASN A 13 23.02 8.48 -13.31
N CYS A 14 22.62 7.30 -13.80
CA CYS A 14 21.76 6.42 -13.06
C CYS A 14 22.60 5.56 -12.11
N PRO A 15 22.50 5.72 -10.77
CA PRO A 15 23.32 4.97 -9.82
C PRO A 15 23.05 3.45 -9.84
N ILE A 16 22.00 3.01 -10.53
CA ILE A 16 21.67 1.60 -10.76
C ILE A 16 22.36 1.09 -12.04
N CYS A 17 22.32 1.86 -13.14
CA CYS A 17 22.98 1.46 -14.40
C CYS A 17 24.50 1.61 -14.33
N SER A 18 25.00 2.70 -13.74
CA SER A 18 26.44 2.98 -13.67
C SER A 18 27.22 1.97 -12.81
N LYS A 19 26.56 1.34 -11.83
CA LYS A 19 27.14 0.22 -11.07
C LYS A 19 27.35 -1.02 -11.93
N LYS A 20 26.44 -1.32 -12.87
CA LYS A 20 26.59 -2.46 -13.80
C LYS A 20 27.74 -2.25 -14.80
N GLU A 21 28.01 -1.02 -15.21
CA GLU A 21 29.17 -0.69 -16.07
C GLU A 21 30.51 -0.82 -15.33
N GLN A 22 30.56 -0.58 -14.01
CA GLN A 22 31.78 -0.68 -13.21
C GLN A 22 32.29 -2.12 -12.98
N VAL A 23 31.57 -3.14 -13.48
CA VAL A 23 31.98 -4.56 -13.41
C VAL A 23 32.90 -4.95 -14.58
N ALA A 24 33.14 -4.07 -15.56
CA ALA A 24 34.24 -4.22 -16.52
C ALA A 24 35.55 -3.67 -15.90
N PRO A 25 36.72 -4.34 -16.06
CA PRO A 25 37.91 -3.97 -15.32
C PRO A 25 38.52 -2.69 -15.90
N ALA A 26 38.13 -1.54 -15.35
CA ALA A 26 38.79 -0.28 -15.59
C ALA A 26 39.75 0.03 -14.43
N ALA A 27 41.02 0.17 -14.78
CA ALA A 27 42.13 0.45 -13.89
C ALA A 27 41.88 1.70 -13.01
N ARG A 28 42.18 1.56 -11.71
CA ARG A 28 42.17 2.67 -10.75
C ARG A 28 43.27 3.67 -11.10
N THR A 29 42.89 4.85 -11.60
CA THR A 29 43.75 6.04 -11.56
C THR A 29 43.25 6.99 -10.49
N GLY A 30 44.06 7.17 -9.45
CA GLY A 30 43.82 8.09 -8.35
C GLY A 30 43.82 9.55 -8.80
N GLY A 31 42.75 10.27 -8.45
CA GLY A 31 42.63 11.72 -8.62
C GLY A 31 42.53 12.40 -7.26
N ARG A 32 43.60 13.06 -6.85
CA ARG A 32 43.72 13.87 -5.63
C ARG A 32 42.87 15.14 -5.77
N ARG A 33 41.92 15.37 -4.86
CA ARG A 33 41.03 16.55 -4.86
C ARG A 33 41.72 17.71 -4.14
N PRO A 34 41.86 18.92 -4.72
CA PRO A 34 42.41 20.07 -4.01
C PRO A 34 41.35 20.69 -3.09
N ALA A 35 41.79 21.11 -1.90
CA ALA A 35 41.01 21.85 -0.93
C ALA A 35 40.96 23.33 -1.31
N THR A 36 39.77 23.92 -1.29
CA THR A 36 39.59 25.38 -1.29
C THR A 36 38.61 25.78 -0.20
N THR A 37 39.13 26.51 0.79
CA THR A 37 38.38 27.29 1.76
C THR A 37 38.37 28.75 1.35
N ALA A 38 37.20 29.40 1.34
CA ALA A 38 37.08 30.83 1.64
C ALA A 38 35.68 31.14 2.20
N ARG A 39 35.68 31.90 3.29
CA ARG A 39 34.52 32.35 4.07
C ARG A 39 33.78 33.48 3.34
N SER A 40 32.46 33.47 3.43
CA SER A 40 31.65 34.69 3.32
C SER A 40 30.57 34.69 4.42
N THR A 41 30.68 35.65 5.32
CA THR A 41 29.76 35.98 6.41
C THR A 41 28.50 36.63 5.85
N ALA A 42 27.35 35.96 5.96
CA ALA A 42 26.03 36.54 5.73
C ALA A 42 25.11 36.23 6.91
N GLY A 43 24.39 37.26 7.37
CA GLY A 43 23.71 37.37 8.66
C GLY A 43 22.80 36.21 9.03
N ARG A 44 22.98 35.73 10.27
CA ARG A 44 22.16 34.71 10.91
C ARG A 44 20.81 35.33 11.28
N ARG A 45 19.79 35.11 10.46
CA ARG A 45 18.39 35.22 10.89
C ARG A 45 18.14 34.18 12.00
N PRO A 46 17.40 34.50 13.07
CA PRO A 46 17.14 33.56 14.14
C PRO A 46 16.34 32.38 13.59
N ALA A 47 16.89 31.17 13.76
CA ALA A 47 16.19 29.94 13.43
C ALA A 47 14.96 29.85 14.34
N THR A 48 13.78 29.89 13.73
CA THR A 48 12.55 29.40 14.34
C THR A 48 12.83 27.98 14.82
N LYS A 49 12.59 27.71 16.11
CA LYS A 49 12.75 26.39 16.72
C LYS A 49 11.97 25.38 15.88
N ALA A 50 12.68 24.62 15.05
CA ALA A 50 12.13 23.44 14.42
C ALA A 50 11.69 22.52 15.55
N GLY A 51 10.39 22.23 15.60
CA GLY A 51 9.84 21.24 16.52
C GLY A 51 10.61 19.93 16.39
N ASP A 52 10.65 19.18 17.49
CA ASP A 52 11.43 17.97 17.69
C ASP A 52 11.33 17.00 16.50
N LEU A 53 12.34 17.04 15.60
CA LEU A 53 12.42 16.15 14.45
C LEU A 53 13.03 14.82 14.94
N HIS A 54 12.20 13.91 15.39
CA HIS A 54 12.65 12.56 15.72
C HIS A 54 12.86 11.72 14.46
N VAL A 55 14.11 11.54 14.07
CA VAL A 55 14.50 10.59 13.02
C VAL A 55 14.53 9.19 13.63
N ARG A 56 13.51 8.37 13.34
CA ARG A 56 13.51 6.96 13.73
C ARG A 56 14.38 6.17 12.75
N HIS A 57 15.51 5.65 13.22
CA HIS A 57 16.27 4.66 12.47
C HIS A 57 15.45 3.36 12.40
N MET A 58 15.04 2.98 11.18
CA MET A 58 14.39 1.70 10.95
C MET A 58 15.47 0.62 10.82
N ALA A 59 15.23 -0.54 11.45
CA ALA A 59 16.11 -1.69 11.34
C ALA A 59 16.26 -2.11 9.87
N ARG A 60 17.48 -2.48 9.51
CA ARG A 60 17.84 -3.10 8.23
C ARG A 60 18.67 -4.33 8.52
N ALA A 61 18.54 -5.33 7.66
CA ALA A 61 19.45 -6.47 7.71
C ALA A 61 20.87 -6.04 7.30
N GLN A 62 21.85 -6.86 7.64
CA GLN A 62 23.22 -6.68 7.20
C GLN A 62 23.29 -6.73 5.66
N ASP A 63 23.98 -5.76 5.06
CA ASP A 63 24.23 -5.72 3.62
C ASP A 63 25.11 -6.92 3.23
N ASP A 64 24.58 -7.79 2.37
CA ASP A 64 25.26 -8.98 1.84
C ASP A 64 25.64 -8.81 0.36
N GLY A 65 25.49 -7.60 -0.18
CA GLY A 65 25.73 -7.28 -1.57
C GLY A 65 24.54 -7.55 -2.51
N TYR A 66 23.38 -7.94 -1.98
CA TYR A 66 22.17 -8.13 -2.78
C TYR A 66 21.83 -6.88 -3.63
N ASP A 67 21.64 -7.10 -4.93
CA ASP A 67 21.26 -6.07 -5.89
C ASP A 67 20.27 -6.65 -6.91
N ASN A 68 19.06 -6.11 -6.92
CA ASN A 68 18.02 -6.49 -7.86
C ASN A 68 17.37 -5.25 -8.47
N TRP A 69 17.10 -5.31 -9.78
CA TRP A 69 16.60 -4.18 -10.53
C TRP A 69 15.15 -3.79 -10.19
N ALA A 70 14.33 -4.75 -9.79
CA ALA A 70 12.93 -4.56 -9.44
C ALA A 70 12.79 -3.91 -8.06
N VAL A 71 13.74 -4.18 -7.15
CA VAL A 71 13.76 -3.68 -5.76
C VAL A 71 15.11 -3.06 -5.37
N PRO A 72 15.57 -2.01 -6.08
CA PRO A 72 16.94 -1.50 -5.96
C PRO A 72 17.23 -0.78 -4.64
N GLY A 73 16.24 -0.65 -3.75
CA GLY A 73 16.41 -0.12 -2.41
C GLY A 73 16.76 -1.17 -1.34
N LEU A 74 16.58 -2.46 -1.66
CA LEU A 74 17.03 -3.58 -0.83
C LEU A 74 18.53 -3.83 -1.01
N ARG A 75 19.17 -4.30 0.06
CA ARG A 75 20.62 -4.56 0.14
C ARG A 75 20.98 -5.90 0.77
N ALA A 76 19.98 -6.65 1.20
CA ALA A 76 20.16 -7.93 1.86
C ALA A 76 19.22 -8.97 1.24
N THR A 77 19.73 -10.16 0.97
CA THR A 77 18.96 -11.29 0.43
C THR A 77 17.79 -11.65 1.36
N VAL A 78 18.01 -11.60 2.68
CA VAL A 78 16.96 -11.85 3.67
C VAL A 78 15.80 -10.84 3.61
N GLU A 79 16.07 -9.57 3.29
CA GLU A 79 15.01 -8.57 3.11
C GLU A 79 14.21 -8.83 1.84
N ALA A 80 14.86 -9.36 0.80
CA ALA A 80 14.21 -9.72 -0.45
C ALA A 80 13.37 -10.99 -0.29
N GLN A 81 13.87 -12.00 0.42
CA GLN A 81 13.13 -13.23 0.76
C GLN A 81 11.86 -12.88 1.52
N ARG A 82 12.01 -12.07 2.57
CA ARG A 82 10.87 -11.56 3.32
C ARG A 82 9.87 -10.80 2.44
N LEU A 83 10.34 -10.00 1.48
CA LEU A 83 9.44 -9.29 0.58
C LEU A 83 8.66 -10.27 -0.33
N ALA A 84 9.30 -11.33 -0.82
CA ALA A 84 8.64 -12.39 -1.57
C ALA A 84 7.53 -13.04 -0.74
N ASP A 85 7.83 -13.41 0.51
CA ASP A 85 6.88 -14.02 1.44
C ASP A 85 5.65 -13.13 1.68
N GLU A 86 5.86 -11.84 1.95
CA GLU A 86 4.77 -10.91 2.24
C GLU A 86 3.90 -10.60 1.01
N ILE A 87 4.49 -10.49 -0.18
CA ILE A 87 3.72 -10.31 -1.42
C ILE A 87 2.94 -11.58 -1.75
N ALA A 88 3.55 -12.76 -1.58
CA ALA A 88 2.89 -14.04 -1.83
C ALA A 88 1.70 -14.26 -0.87
N PHE A 89 1.86 -13.93 0.40
CA PHE A 89 0.76 -13.93 1.38
C PHE A 89 -0.36 -12.96 0.96
N ALA A 90 -0.03 -11.73 0.61
CA ALA A 90 -1.01 -10.74 0.20
C ALA A 90 -1.76 -11.16 -1.08
N ALA A 91 -1.07 -11.79 -2.05
CA ALA A 91 -1.69 -12.34 -3.25
C ALA A 91 -2.64 -13.50 -2.93
N ALA A 92 -2.24 -14.42 -2.05
CA ALA A 92 -3.10 -15.52 -1.60
C ALA A 92 -4.35 -15.02 -0.87
N ARG A 93 -4.21 -14.00 -0.02
CA ARG A 93 -5.37 -13.32 0.61
C ARG A 93 -6.33 -12.76 -0.44
N LEU A 94 -5.84 -12.11 -1.48
CA LEU A 94 -6.72 -11.57 -2.53
C LEU A 94 -7.44 -12.66 -3.32
N ALA A 95 -6.77 -13.79 -3.58
CA ALA A 95 -7.40 -14.96 -4.19
C ALA A 95 -8.48 -15.55 -3.28
N GLN A 96 -8.20 -15.66 -1.97
CA GLN A 96 -9.18 -16.15 -0.99
C GLN A 96 -10.43 -15.26 -0.95
N LEU A 97 -10.28 -13.94 -0.95
CA LEU A 97 -11.43 -13.03 -0.98
C LEU A 97 -12.34 -13.25 -2.19
N GLU A 98 -11.79 -13.70 -3.32
CA GLU A 98 -12.53 -13.95 -4.54
C GLU A 98 -13.18 -15.34 -4.56
N SER A 99 -12.47 -16.38 -4.11
CA SER A 99 -12.93 -17.77 -4.24
C SER A 99 -13.64 -18.32 -3.01
N ASP A 100 -13.19 -17.95 -1.80
CA ASP A 100 -13.71 -18.46 -0.52
C ASP A 100 -13.51 -17.41 0.59
N PRO A 101 -14.25 -16.28 0.53
CA PRO A 101 -14.00 -15.16 1.43
C PRO A 101 -14.28 -15.55 2.90
N PRO A 102 -13.36 -15.30 3.85
CA PRO A 102 -13.52 -15.76 5.22
C PRO A 102 -14.37 -14.79 6.06
N GLY A 103 -15.06 -15.33 7.07
CA GLY A 103 -15.72 -14.55 8.13
C GLY A 103 -16.68 -13.48 7.59
N LEU A 104 -16.49 -12.23 8.01
CA LEU A 104 -17.37 -11.12 7.59
C LEU A 104 -17.20 -10.73 6.12
N TYR A 105 -16.13 -11.14 5.44
CA TYR A 105 -16.03 -10.97 3.99
C TYR A 105 -17.07 -11.86 3.28
N ALA A 106 -17.24 -13.11 3.73
CA ALA A 106 -18.27 -14.02 3.22
C ALA A 106 -19.67 -13.42 3.42
N ALA A 107 -19.92 -12.86 4.62
CA ALA A 107 -21.18 -12.22 4.94
C ALA A 107 -21.46 -10.99 4.05
N ALA A 108 -20.43 -10.19 3.74
CA ALA A 108 -20.56 -9.03 2.85
C ALA A 108 -20.88 -9.47 1.41
N ALA A 109 -20.17 -10.48 0.89
CA ALA A 109 -20.44 -11.04 -0.43
C ALA A 109 -21.85 -11.62 -0.52
N ALA A 110 -22.27 -12.40 0.48
CA ALA A 110 -23.60 -13.01 0.52
C ALA A 110 -24.73 -11.98 0.63
N ALA A 111 -24.54 -10.88 1.36
CA ALA A 111 -25.52 -9.82 1.47
C ALA A 111 -25.70 -9.07 0.14
N GLY A 112 -24.61 -8.82 -0.58
CA GLY A 112 -24.62 -8.11 -1.86
C GLY A 112 -25.14 -6.66 -1.74
N GLY A 113 -25.18 -5.96 -2.88
CA GLY A 113 -25.80 -4.64 -2.98
C GLY A 113 -25.34 -3.64 -1.90
N GLU A 114 -26.29 -2.92 -1.32
CA GLU A 114 -26.00 -1.89 -0.32
C GLU A 114 -25.55 -2.46 1.04
N GLU A 115 -26.11 -3.58 1.48
CA GLU A 115 -25.71 -4.20 2.76
C GLU A 115 -24.29 -4.76 2.70
N GLY A 116 -23.94 -5.42 1.58
CA GLY A 116 -22.59 -5.90 1.32
C GLY A 116 -21.57 -4.77 1.22
N LEU A 117 -21.88 -3.69 0.49
CA LEU A 117 -21.00 -2.51 0.40
C LEU A 117 -20.79 -1.84 1.74
N TRP A 118 -21.84 -1.73 2.55
CA TRP A 118 -21.74 -1.12 3.87
C TRP A 118 -20.87 -1.97 4.80
N LEU A 119 -21.08 -3.28 4.82
CA LEU A 119 -20.25 -4.18 5.62
C LEU A 119 -18.79 -4.17 5.14
N ALA A 120 -18.53 -4.20 3.83
CA ALA A 120 -17.18 -4.09 3.28
C ALA A 120 -16.51 -2.75 3.66
N PHE A 121 -17.26 -1.65 3.67
CA PHE A 121 -16.77 -0.36 4.13
C PHE A 121 -16.42 -0.38 5.61
N LEU A 122 -17.28 -0.95 6.48
CA LEU A 122 -17.00 -1.09 7.91
C LEU A 122 -15.76 -1.97 8.18
N ILE A 123 -15.60 -3.08 7.45
CA ILE A 123 -14.42 -3.93 7.56
C ILE A 123 -13.15 -3.15 7.23
N ALA A 124 -13.14 -2.39 6.13
CA ALA A 124 -11.98 -1.58 5.75
C ALA A 124 -11.75 -0.38 6.67
N TYR A 125 -12.82 0.21 7.23
CA TYR A 125 -12.75 1.37 8.11
C TYR A 125 -12.26 1.02 9.50
N LEU A 126 -12.75 -0.07 10.10
CA LEU A 126 -12.33 -0.50 11.43
C LEU A 126 -11.07 -1.35 11.40
N ALA A 127 -10.83 -2.04 10.27
CA ALA A 127 -9.82 -3.07 10.03
C ALA A 127 -9.98 -4.29 10.96
N PRO A 128 -9.86 -5.52 10.43
CA PRO A 128 -9.79 -6.70 11.29
C PRO A 128 -8.63 -6.61 12.29
N VAL A 129 -8.84 -7.09 13.51
CA VAL A 129 -7.76 -7.23 14.51
C VAL A 129 -6.94 -8.48 14.22
N GLU A 130 -5.72 -8.55 14.77
CA GLU A 130 -4.91 -9.77 14.71
C GLU A 130 -5.28 -10.70 15.88
N GLY A 131 -5.25 -12.01 15.63
CA GLY A 131 -5.62 -13.05 16.60
C GLY A 131 -6.74 -13.98 16.12
N ASP A 132 -7.34 -14.72 17.05
CA ASP A 132 -8.29 -15.80 16.75
C ASP A 132 -9.66 -15.31 16.25
N GLU A 133 -10.07 -14.11 16.68
CA GLU A 133 -11.36 -13.49 16.31
C GLU A 133 -11.16 -12.17 15.57
N PRO A 134 -10.63 -12.19 14.32
CA PRO A 134 -10.23 -10.98 13.61
C PRO A 134 -11.38 -9.99 13.36
N PHE A 135 -12.62 -10.47 13.38
CA PHE A 135 -13.80 -9.67 13.09
C PHE A 135 -14.63 -9.28 14.34
N ALA A 136 -14.20 -9.63 15.56
CA ALA A 136 -15.01 -9.45 16.77
C ALA A 136 -15.51 -8.00 16.96
N GLY A 137 -14.61 -7.01 16.83
CA GLY A 137 -14.99 -5.59 16.94
C GLY A 137 -15.97 -5.15 15.85
N ILE A 138 -15.77 -5.59 14.62
CA ILE A 138 -16.65 -5.26 13.48
C ILE A 138 -18.02 -5.94 13.66
N ALA A 139 -18.04 -7.18 14.13
CA ALA A 139 -19.27 -7.93 14.37
C ALA A 139 -20.12 -7.32 15.49
N ALA A 140 -19.48 -6.79 16.54
CA ALA A 140 -20.17 -6.10 17.63
C ALA A 140 -20.71 -4.73 17.21
N ALA A 141 -19.97 -4.00 16.37
CA ALA A 141 -20.32 -2.62 16.00
C ALA A 141 -21.26 -2.51 14.79
N ARG A 142 -21.32 -3.51 13.90
CA ARG A 142 -22.02 -3.38 12.61
C ARG A 142 -23.50 -3.09 12.78
N THR A 143 -23.98 -2.13 11.99
CA THR A 143 -25.40 -1.84 11.80
C THR A 143 -25.81 -2.19 10.37
N ALA A 144 -27.11 -2.41 10.13
CA ALA A 144 -27.62 -2.59 8.78
C ALA A 144 -27.63 -1.27 8.01
N TRP A 145 -27.39 -1.33 6.70
CA TRP A 145 -27.51 -0.15 5.85
C TRP A 145 -28.93 0.41 5.88
N ALA A 146 -29.93 -0.47 5.78
CA ALA A 146 -31.35 -0.11 5.68
C ALA A 146 -31.88 0.70 6.88
N THR A 147 -31.35 0.51 8.09
CA THR A 147 -31.87 1.21 9.29
C THR A 147 -31.47 2.67 9.34
N GLY A 148 -30.42 3.08 8.62
CA GLY A 148 -29.88 4.43 8.75
C GLY A 148 -28.97 4.64 9.96
N GLU A 149 -28.93 3.69 10.89
CA GLU A 149 -28.22 3.81 12.15
C GLU A 149 -26.70 3.75 11.94
N LEU A 150 -25.99 4.60 12.69
CA LEU A 150 -24.53 4.55 12.74
C LEU A 150 -24.09 3.58 13.84
N PRO A 151 -23.01 2.80 13.61
CA PRO A 151 -22.34 2.00 14.63
C PRO A 151 -22.04 2.78 15.89
N ASP A 152 -22.24 2.15 17.05
CA ASP A 152 -21.55 2.53 18.26
C ASP A 152 -20.11 2.02 18.19
N LEU A 153 -19.15 2.94 18.35
CA LEU A 153 -17.71 2.66 18.24
C LEU A 153 -17.00 2.76 19.59
N GLU A 154 -17.72 3.03 20.68
CA GLU A 154 -17.12 3.09 22.01
C GLU A 154 -16.57 1.72 22.42
N GLY A 155 -15.28 1.66 22.75
CA GLY A 155 -14.61 0.43 23.18
C GLY A 155 -14.41 -0.63 22.10
N VAL A 156 -14.77 -0.35 20.84
CA VAL A 156 -14.62 -1.32 19.75
C VAL A 156 -13.13 -1.55 19.44
N PRO A 157 -12.64 -2.81 19.48
CA PRO A 157 -11.28 -3.13 19.08
C PRO A 157 -11.02 -2.75 17.61
N LEU A 158 -9.93 -2.05 17.35
CA LEU A 158 -9.55 -1.56 16.03
C LEU A 158 -8.32 -2.30 15.50
N GLY A 159 -8.36 -2.65 14.21
CA GLY A 159 -7.23 -3.29 13.54
C GLY A 159 -6.07 -2.34 13.24
N PRO A 160 -4.89 -2.87 12.90
CA PRO A 160 -3.67 -2.10 12.66
C PRO A 160 -3.75 -1.17 11.43
N ARG A 161 -4.76 -1.34 10.57
CA ARG A 161 -5.02 -0.51 9.39
C ARG A 161 -6.28 0.36 9.52
N THR A 162 -6.79 0.55 10.75
CA THR A 162 -8.02 1.30 10.98
C THR A 162 -7.95 2.71 10.38
N GLY A 163 -9.05 3.12 9.75
CA GLY A 163 -9.33 4.49 9.36
C GLY A 163 -10.08 5.27 10.43
N HIS A 164 -10.47 4.62 11.53
CA HIS A 164 -11.16 5.28 12.63
C HIS A 164 -10.18 6.11 13.47
N ASP A 165 -10.57 7.35 13.73
CA ASP A 165 -9.89 8.26 14.64
C ASP A 165 -10.88 8.60 15.76
N PRO A 166 -10.68 8.09 16.99
CA PRO A 166 -11.59 8.33 18.11
C PRO A 166 -11.86 9.81 18.38
N ALA A 167 -10.88 10.69 18.13
CA ALA A 167 -11.04 12.13 18.32
C ALA A 167 -12.05 12.76 17.35
N ARG A 168 -12.38 12.07 16.26
CA ARG A 168 -13.35 12.51 15.25
C ARG A 168 -14.73 11.87 15.42
N GLY A 169 -14.87 10.92 16.34
CA GLY A 169 -16.10 10.15 16.54
C GLY A 169 -16.63 9.58 15.22
N LEU A 170 -17.93 9.79 14.97
CA LEU A 170 -18.64 9.21 13.82
C LEU A 170 -18.59 10.05 12.53
N ALA A 171 -17.80 11.14 12.49
CA ALA A 171 -17.83 12.11 11.40
C ALA A 171 -17.58 11.49 10.01
N THR A 172 -16.70 10.49 9.92
CA THR A 172 -16.41 9.79 8.65
C THR A 172 -17.59 8.95 8.19
N LEU A 173 -18.25 8.22 9.10
CA LEU A 173 -19.41 7.39 8.79
C LEU A 173 -20.60 8.26 8.35
N THR A 174 -20.85 9.36 9.07
CA THR A 174 -21.86 10.37 8.69
C THR A 174 -21.60 10.91 7.30
N ALA A 175 -20.34 11.26 6.99
CA ALA A 175 -19.99 11.80 5.68
C ALA A 175 -20.14 10.77 4.55
N TYR A 176 -19.80 9.49 4.80
CA TYR A 176 -20.00 8.40 3.85
C TYR A 176 -21.49 8.20 3.55
N ARG A 177 -22.32 8.05 4.59
CA ARG A 177 -23.78 7.89 4.43
C ARG A 177 -24.41 9.06 3.68
N ALA A 178 -24.09 10.29 4.08
CA ALA A 178 -24.63 11.48 3.44
C ALA A 178 -24.22 11.57 1.97
N ARG A 179 -23.00 11.12 1.61
CA ARG A 179 -22.55 11.06 0.21
C ARG A 179 -23.34 10.02 -0.60
N ALA A 180 -23.51 8.81 -0.08
CA ALA A 180 -24.31 7.77 -0.73
C ALA A 180 -25.77 8.19 -0.90
N GLN A 181 -26.40 8.78 0.13
CA GLN A 181 -27.76 9.31 0.07
C GLN A 181 -27.93 10.37 -1.02
N ARG A 182 -27.00 11.34 -1.12
CA ARG A 182 -27.03 12.35 -2.18
C ARG A 182 -26.87 11.77 -3.59
N ALA A 183 -26.17 10.65 -3.72
CA ALA A 183 -26.00 9.95 -5.00
C ALA A 183 -27.12 8.95 -5.31
N GLY A 184 -28.02 8.69 -4.36
CA GLY A 184 -29.10 7.70 -4.45
C GLY A 184 -28.71 6.28 -4.03
N SER A 185 -27.42 5.93 -4.02
CA SER A 185 -26.91 4.63 -3.56
C SER A 185 -25.41 4.68 -3.26
N GLN A 186 -24.88 3.69 -2.52
CA GLN A 186 -23.42 3.57 -2.31
C GLN A 186 -22.70 3.32 -3.64
N ALA A 187 -23.20 2.42 -4.47
CA ALA A 187 -22.64 2.11 -5.78
C ALA A 187 -22.58 3.35 -6.69
N ALA A 188 -23.66 4.16 -6.72
CA ALA A 188 -23.71 5.39 -7.50
C ALA A 188 -22.68 6.43 -7.00
N ALA A 189 -22.55 6.59 -5.68
CA ALA A 189 -21.54 7.45 -5.08
C ALA A 189 -20.11 7.04 -5.48
N LEU A 190 -19.85 5.75 -5.66
CA LEU A 190 -18.53 5.20 -6.00
C LEU A 190 -18.27 5.06 -7.51
N ALA A 191 -19.09 5.68 -8.36
CA ALA A 191 -18.97 5.62 -9.83
C ALA A 191 -19.18 4.20 -10.43
N ALA A 192 -19.81 3.28 -9.70
CA ALA A 192 -20.10 1.94 -10.18
C ALA A 192 -21.08 1.93 -11.37
N GLY A 193 -21.94 2.94 -11.49
CA GLY A 193 -22.90 3.09 -12.60
C GLY A 193 -22.34 3.75 -13.86
N GLU A 194 -21.06 4.16 -13.88
CA GLU A 194 -20.45 4.79 -15.07
C GLU A 194 -19.96 3.71 -16.04
N ALA A 195 -20.89 3.14 -16.82
CA ALA A 195 -20.64 2.01 -17.73
C ALA A 195 -19.58 2.31 -18.81
N SER A 196 -19.38 3.58 -19.17
CA SER A 196 -18.36 4.01 -20.14
C SER A 196 -16.92 3.91 -19.61
N LEU A 197 -16.74 3.81 -18.29
CA LEU A 197 -15.43 3.63 -17.68
C LEU A 197 -15.07 2.15 -17.60
N ASN A 198 -13.80 1.81 -17.83
CA ASN A 198 -13.29 0.49 -17.51
C ASN A 198 -13.11 0.32 -15.97
N PRO A 199 -12.96 -0.90 -15.46
CA PRO A 199 -12.85 -1.16 -14.02
C PRO A 199 -11.71 -0.39 -13.33
N GLN A 200 -10.59 -0.13 -14.04
CA GLN A 200 -9.47 0.66 -13.51
C GLN A 200 -9.82 2.13 -13.30
N ARG A 201 -10.49 2.75 -14.28
CA ARG A 201 -10.96 4.14 -14.16
C ARG A 201 -12.06 4.29 -13.13
N ARG A 202 -12.92 3.28 -12.97
CA ARG A 202 -13.91 3.26 -11.89
C ARG A 202 -13.22 3.19 -10.53
N PHE A 203 -12.18 2.37 -10.37
CA PHE A 203 -11.39 2.32 -9.13
C PHE A 203 -10.78 3.68 -8.78
N ASP A 204 -10.06 4.31 -9.73
CA ASP A 204 -9.44 5.63 -9.51
C ASP A 204 -10.49 6.68 -9.11
N ARG A 205 -11.63 6.71 -9.80
CA ARG A 205 -12.70 7.66 -9.52
C ARG A 205 -13.38 7.41 -8.18
N ALA A 206 -13.62 6.15 -7.84
CA ALA A 206 -14.15 5.75 -6.55
C ALA A 206 -13.21 6.17 -5.41
N PHE A 207 -11.89 5.98 -5.59
CA PHE A 207 -10.88 6.34 -4.61
C PHE A 207 -10.86 7.86 -4.33
N GLU A 208 -10.91 8.67 -5.39
CA GLU A 208 -11.01 10.13 -5.27
C GLU A 208 -12.31 10.55 -4.58
N ARG A 209 -13.43 9.94 -4.95
CA ARG A 209 -14.74 10.16 -4.30
C ARG A 209 -14.82 9.62 -2.89
N LEU A 210 -13.86 8.82 -2.43
CA LEU A 210 -13.76 8.36 -1.05
C LEU A 210 -12.89 9.28 -0.18
N SER A 211 -12.40 10.41 -0.71
CA SER A 211 -11.70 11.45 0.06
C SER A 211 -12.63 12.12 1.07
N LEU A 212 -12.99 11.36 2.12
CA LEU A 212 -13.84 11.76 3.23
C LEU A 212 -12.96 12.35 4.34
N PRO A 213 -13.50 13.26 5.16
CA PRO A 213 -12.75 13.82 6.27
C PRO A 213 -12.25 12.71 7.21
N GLY A 214 -10.93 12.55 7.29
CA GLY A 214 -10.25 11.59 8.18
C GLY A 214 -9.96 10.24 7.54
N LEU A 215 -10.57 9.92 6.40
CA LEU A 215 -10.35 8.65 5.72
C LEU A 215 -9.11 8.72 4.82
N ARG A 216 -8.00 8.17 5.32
CA ARG A 216 -6.68 8.20 4.64
C ARG A 216 -6.60 7.23 3.48
N ARG A 217 -5.43 7.13 2.83
CA ARG A 217 -5.22 6.26 1.66
C ARG A 217 -5.55 4.79 1.97
N ALA A 218 -4.92 4.19 2.98
CA ALA A 218 -5.03 2.77 3.26
C ALA A 218 -6.47 2.24 3.40
N PRO A 219 -7.37 2.82 4.22
CA PRO A 219 -8.76 2.36 4.31
C PRO A 219 -9.56 2.52 3.01
N ARG A 220 -9.32 3.60 2.24
CA ARG A 220 -9.99 3.80 0.94
C ARG A 220 -9.57 2.75 -0.08
N TYR A 221 -8.27 2.48 -0.13
CA TYR A 221 -7.70 1.49 -1.03
C TYR A 221 -8.20 0.10 -0.67
N GLU A 222 -8.14 -0.27 0.61
CA GLU A 222 -8.60 -1.56 1.13
C GLU A 222 -10.09 -1.78 0.83
N PHE A 223 -10.95 -0.78 1.10
CA PHE A 223 -12.38 -0.89 0.82
C PHE A 223 -12.65 -1.23 -0.64
N LEU A 224 -12.03 -0.53 -1.58
CA LEU A 224 -12.26 -0.76 -3.01
C LEU A 224 -11.69 -2.10 -3.49
N VAL A 225 -10.54 -2.51 -2.94
CA VAL A 225 -9.95 -3.83 -3.24
C VAL A 225 -10.87 -4.94 -2.74
N VAL A 226 -11.34 -4.86 -1.50
CA VAL A 226 -12.28 -5.83 -0.91
C VAL A 226 -13.58 -5.84 -1.70
N ALA A 227 -14.19 -4.68 -1.97
CA ALA A 227 -15.44 -4.59 -2.72
C ALA A 227 -15.30 -5.16 -4.14
N GLY A 228 -14.17 -4.94 -4.81
CA GLY A 228 -13.87 -5.54 -6.10
C GLY A 228 -13.73 -7.06 -6.05
N ARG A 229 -12.95 -7.58 -5.08
CA ARG A 229 -12.73 -9.02 -4.92
C ARG A 229 -13.97 -9.80 -4.52
N LEU A 230 -14.86 -9.20 -3.73
CA LEU A 230 -16.13 -9.79 -3.35
C LEU A 230 -17.23 -9.66 -4.43
N GLY A 231 -16.92 -9.05 -5.58
CA GLY A 231 -17.90 -8.83 -6.66
C GLY A 231 -18.97 -7.77 -6.34
N LEU A 232 -18.77 -6.94 -5.31
CA LEU A 232 -19.69 -5.88 -4.92
C LEU A 232 -19.59 -4.65 -5.82
N LEU A 233 -18.41 -4.44 -6.44
CA LEU A 233 -18.14 -3.37 -7.41
C LEU A 233 -17.31 -3.92 -8.57
N ASP A 234 -17.62 -3.49 -9.80
CA ASP A 234 -16.75 -3.75 -10.96
C ASP A 234 -15.60 -2.72 -11.02
N VAL A 235 -14.63 -2.89 -10.11
CA VAL A 235 -13.45 -2.05 -9.93
C VAL A 235 -12.20 -2.90 -9.75
N THR A 236 -11.06 -2.45 -10.29
CA THR A 236 -9.76 -3.10 -10.04
C THR A 236 -8.64 -2.06 -10.07
N PRO A 237 -7.70 -2.05 -9.12
CA PRO A 237 -6.64 -1.06 -9.14
C PRO A 237 -5.65 -1.34 -10.28
N SER A 238 -5.22 -0.28 -10.97
CA SER A 238 -4.06 -0.31 -11.88
C SER A 238 -2.79 0.22 -11.22
N SER A 239 -2.88 0.82 -10.03
CA SER A 239 -1.74 1.34 -9.27
C SER A 239 -2.00 1.29 -7.77
N LEU A 240 -0.97 1.60 -6.99
CA LEU A 240 -1.07 1.74 -5.54
C LEU A 240 -1.52 3.15 -5.09
N LEU A 241 -1.72 4.13 -5.99
CA LEU A 241 -2.15 5.49 -5.62
C LEU A 241 -1.28 6.15 -4.52
N LEU A 242 0.03 5.89 -4.55
CA LEU A 242 1.00 6.29 -3.50
C LEU A 242 1.19 7.81 -3.33
N ALA A 243 0.68 8.62 -4.25
CA ALA A 243 0.74 10.08 -4.17
C ALA A 243 -0.31 10.66 -3.19
N ALA A 244 -1.35 9.89 -2.87
CA ALA A 244 -2.50 10.38 -2.11
C ALA A 244 -2.21 10.69 -0.63
N ASP A 245 -1.22 10.02 -0.05
CA ASP A 245 -0.78 10.26 1.34
C ASP A 245 0.72 9.92 1.47
N PRO A 246 1.61 10.92 1.42
CA PRO A 246 3.06 10.69 1.51
C PRO A 246 3.53 10.09 2.84
N THR A 247 2.69 10.14 3.88
CA THR A 247 2.97 9.65 5.24
C THR A 247 2.41 8.25 5.50
N ASP A 248 1.63 7.70 4.57
CA ASP A 248 1.12 6.34 4.65
C ASP A 248 2.30 5.34 4.78
N PRO A 249 2.27 4.42 5.77
CA PRO A 249 3.36 3.48 6.00
C PRO A 249 3.71 2.62 4.77
N THR A 250 2.74 2.30 3.93
CA THR A 250 2.96 1.59 2.66
C THR A 250 3.77 2.42 1.69
N VAL A 251 3.52 3.74 1.64
CA VAL A 251 4.30 4.67 0.80
C VAL A 251 5.74 4.77 1.28
N VAL A 252 5.95 4.80 2.61
CA VAL A 252 7.30 4.78 3.19
C VAL A 252 8.02 3.46 2.86
N ALA A 253 7.34 2.32 3.00
CA ALA A 253 7.88 1.01 2.64
C ALA A 253 8.23 0.93 1.15
N ALA A 254 7.31 1.36 0.27
CA ALA A 254 7.54 1.39 -1.17
C ALA A 254 8.80 2.20 -1.53
N LYS A 255 9.00 3.38 -0.94
CA LYS A 255 10.20 4.20 -1.18
C LYS A 255 11.49 3.46 -0.77
N ARG A 256 11.44 2.70 0.33
CA ARG A 256 12.58 1.90 0.82
C ARG A 256 12.87 0.70 -0.08
N ILE A 257 11.85 -0.04 -0.50
CA ILE A 257 11.97 -1.22 -1.35
C ILE A 257 12.43 -0.83 -2.76
N LEU A 258 11.77 0.17 -3.35
CA LEU A 258 11.96 0.57 -4.73
C LEU A 258 13.08 1.61 -4.91
N GLY A 259 13.68 2.10 -3.83
CA GLY A 259 14.84 2.99 -3.85
C GLY A 259 14.61 4.34 -4.54
N ILE A 260 13.37 4.84 -4.55
CA ILE A 260 13.00 6.11 -5.20
C ILE A 260 11.94 6.86 -4.40
N GLY A 261 12.06 8.19 -4.33
CA GLY A 261 11.13 9.06 -3.61
C GLY A 261 10.06 9.74 -4.48
N ASP A 262 10.26 9.78 -5.79
CA ASP A 262 9.35 10.41 -6.76
C ASP A 262 8.11 9.55 -6.99
N ALA A 263 6.92 10.13 -6.83
CA ALA A 263 5.66 9.38 -6.82
C ALA A 263 5.35 8.69 -8.16
N ILE A 264 5.65 9.34 -9.29
CA ILE A 264 5.38 8.79 -10.63
C ILE A 264 6.25 7.56 -10.86
N ASN A 265 7.56 7.69 -10.62
CA ASN A 265 8.47 6.56 -10.79
C ASN A 265 8.23 5.46 -9.76
N LEU A 266 7.80 5.81 -8.55
CA LEU A 266 7.45 4.84 -7.51
C LEU A 266 6.27 3.96 -7.95
N GLN A 267 5.21 4.58 -8.46
CA GLN A 267 4.04 3.85 -8.99
C GLN A 267 4.39 2.99 -10.20
N ARG A 268 5.20 3.53 -11.13
CA ARG A 268 5.65 2.78 -12.30
C ARG A 268 6.43 1.52 -11.89
N ARG A 269 7.41 1.64 -11.00
CA ARG A 269 8.20 0.49 -10.52
C ARG A 269 7.37 -0.54 -9.77
N ALA A 270 6.42 -0.10 -8.95
CA ALA A 270 5.49 -1.02 -8.30
C ALA A 270 4.66 -1.80 -9.34
N SER A 271 4.18 -1.13 -10.39
CA SER A 271 3.42 -1.77 -11.47
C SER A 271 4.28 -2.76 -12.27
N GLU A 272 5.54 -2.41 -12.55
CA GLU A 272 6.50 -3.31 -13.20
C GLU A 272 6.78 -4.55 -12.35
N LEU A 273 7.05 -4.38 -11.04
CA LEU A 273 7.23 -5.51 -10.12
C LEU A 273 6.01 -6.43 -10.09
N ALA A 274 4.81 -5.87 -9.96
CA ALA A 274 3.56 -6.64 -9.96
C ALA A 274 3.38 -7.43 -11.28
N SER A 275 3.64 -6.78 -12.41
CA SER A 275 3.52 -7.38 -13.74
C SER A 275 4.52 -8.53 -13.95
N GLU A 276 5.79 -8.32 -13.60
CA GLU A 276 6.85 -9.33 -13.77
C GLU A 276 6.62 -10.53 -12.85
N ALA A 277 6.16 -10.30 -11.61
CA ALA A 277 5.83 -11.36 -10.67
C ALA A 277 4.46 -12.03 -10.96
N ALA A 278 3.71 -11.53 -11.94
CA ALA A 278 2.35 -11.95 -12.24
C ALA A 278 1.43 -11.97 -11.01
N VAL A 279 1.51 -10.92 -10.18
CA VAL A 279 0.63 -10.72 -9.01
C VAL A 279 -0.25 -9.49 -9.20
N PRO A 280 -1.44 -9.44 -8.60
CA PRO A 280 -2.25 -8.23 -8.61
C PRO A 280 -1.51 -7.06 -7.97
N VAL A 281 -1.56 -5.85 -8.56
CA VAL A 281 -0.90 -4.67 -7.98
C VAL A 281 -1.36 -4.38 -6.55
N ALA A 282 -2.60 -4.72 -6.21
CA ALA A 282 -3.15 -4.61 -4.87
C ALA A 282 -2.41 -5.46 -3.83
N ALA A 283 -1.79 -6.58 -4.22
CA ALA A 283 -1.02 -7.43 -3.31
C ALA A 283 0.21 -6.69 -2.76
N LEU A 284 0.77 -5.77 -3.54
CA LEU A 284 1.91 -4.96 -3.10
C LEU A 284 1.53 -4.00 -1.95
N ASP A 285 0.26 -3.63 -1.80
CA ASP A 285 -0.15 -2.73 -0.72
C ASP A 285 0.07 -3.35 0.66
N LEU A 286 -0.53 -4.51 0.91
CA LEU A 286 -0.35 -5.24 2.16
C LEU A 286 1.07 -5.83 2.26
N GLY A 287 1.61 -6.34 1.16
CA GLY A 287 2.95 -6.92 1.12
C GLY A 287 4.04 -5.92 1.51
N PHE A 288 4.01 -4.70 0.95
CA PHE A 288 4.97 -3.66 1.33
C PHE A 288 4.79 -3.20 2.77
N LEU A 289 3.55 -3.07 3.24
CA LEU A 289 3.28 -2.71 4.63
C LEU A 289 3.86 -3.75 5.59
N ASN A 290 3.55 -5.04 5.39
CA ASN A 290 4.03 -6.11 6.26
C ASN A 290 5.54 -6.26 6.22
N TRP A 291 6.17 -6.10 5.04
CA TRP A 291 7.63 -6.09 4.93
C TRP A 291 8.30 -5.05 5.84
N ALA A 292 7.67 -3.89 6.02
CA ALA A 292 8.20 -2.83 6.87
C ALA A 292 7.94 -3.01 8.37
N ARG A 293 7.08 -3.96 8.77
CA ARG A 293 6.77 -4.28 10.18
C ARG A 293 7.82 -5.22 10.77
N PRO A 294 7.79 -5.52 12.08
CA PRO A 294 8.49 -6.68 12.63
C PRO A 294 7.96 -8.00 12.04
N GLU A 295 8.78 -9.06 12.05
CA GLU A 295 8.43 -10.37 11.45
C GLU A 295 7.25 -11.03 12.17
N ASP A 296 7.23 -10.97 13.49
CA ASP A 296 6.17 -11.53 14.34
C ASP A 296 4.89 -10.66 14.43
N ASP A 297 4.78 -9.63 13.60
CA ASP A 297 3.71 -8.62 13.64
C ASP A 297 3.09 -8.43 12.24
N ARG A 298 2.93 -9.52 11.50
CA ARG A 298 2.27 -9.54 10.19
C ARG A 298 0.79 -9.18 10.33
N ILE A 299 0.31 -8.26 9.48
CA ILE A 299 -1.12 -7.97 9.37
C ILE A 299 -1.75 -9.03 8.49
N THR A 300 -2.67 -9.81 9.04
CA THR A 300 -3.40 -10.86 8.31
C THR A 300 -4.65 -10.33 7.63
N ALA A 301 -5.22 -9.23 8.17
CA ALA A 301 -6.48 -8.65 7.72
C ALA A 301 -7.59 -9.71 7.55
N GLY A 302 -7.70 -10.61 8.54
CA GLY A 302 -8.71 -11.67 8.62
C GLY A 302 -8.49 -12.87 7.71
N SER A 303 -7.34 -12.96 7.03
CA SER A 303 -6.99 -14.09 6.15
C SER A 303 -6.07 -15.08 6.85
N ALA A 304 -6.43 -16.36 6.83
CA ALA A 304 -5.57 -17.47 7.24
C ALA A 304 -4.89 -18.18 6.05
N SER A 305 -5.08 -17.67 4.82
CA SER A 305 -4.54 -18.34 3.63
C SER A 305 -3.01 -18.39 3.66
N PRO A 306 -2.40 -19.58 3.50
CA PRO A 306 -0.97 -19.67 3.30
C PRO A 306 -0.58 -19.04 1.96
N ALA A 307 0.66 -18.59 1.85
CA ALA A 307 1.22 -18.16 0.58
C ALA A 307 1.19 -19.33 -0.42
N ASP A 308 0.79 -19.04 -1.67
CA ASP A 308 0.87 -20.02 -2.76
C ASP A 308 2.34 -20.26 -3.15
N PRO A 309 2.85 -21.50 -3.06
CA PRO A 309 4.23 -21.81 -3.41
C PRO A 309 4.61 -21.40 -4.84
N ALA A 310 3.70 -21.53 -5.81
CA ALA A 310 3.99 -21.16 -7.20
C ALA A 310 4.11 -19.63 -7.36
N THR A 311 3.27 -18.88 -6.66
CA THR A 311 3.40 -17.41 -6.58
C THR A 311 4.69 -16.98 -5.91
N HIS A 312 5.07 -17.66 -4.82
CA HIS A 312 6.33 -17.41 -4.14
C HIS A 312 7.53 -17.69 -5.06
N GLU A 313 7.55 -18.81 -5.78
CA GLU A 313 8.63 -19.16 -6.72
C GLU A 313 8.82 -18.12 -7.83
N ARG A 314 7.71 -17.60 -8.39
CA ARG A 314 7.77 -16.49 -9.36
C ARG A 314 8.36 -15.23 -8.76
N LEU A 315 7.98 -14.89 -7.53
CA LEU A 315 8.53 -13.74 -6.80
C LEU A 315 10.03 -13.93 -6.53
N ALA A 316 10.44 -15.10 -6.04
CA ALA A 316 11.84 -15.44 -5.82
C ALA A 316 12.66 -15.31 -7.11
N SER A 317 12.14 -15.77 -8.24
CA SER A 317 12.76 -15.62 -9.56
C SER A 317 12.93 -14.15 -9.97
N VAL A 318 11.87 -13.33 -9.85
CA VAL A 318 11.92 -11.88 -10.17
C VAL A 318 12.90 -11.14 -9.26
N LEU A 319 12.95 -11.53 -7.98
CA LEU A 319 13.83 -10.95 -6.98
C LEU A 319 15.24 -11.54 -7.02
N GLY A 320 15.49 -12.59 -7.79
CA GLY A 320 16.82 -13.22 -7.90
C GLY A 320 17.27 -13.85 -6.59
N ILE A 321 16.35 -14.47 -5.87
CA ILE A 321 16.58 -15.19 -4.62
C ILE A 321 16.52 -16.69 -4.96
N ALA A 322 17.55 -17.43 -4.53
CA ALA A 322 17.73 -18.86 -4.81
C ALA A 322 17.23 -19.74 -3.68
#